data_AF-A0A1B7W5C1-F1
#
_entry.id   AF-A0A1B7W5C1-F1
#
_cell.length_a   1.000
_cell.length_b   1.000
_cell.length_c   1.000
_cell.angle_alpha   90.00
_cell.angle_beta   90.00
_cell.angle_gamma   90.00
#
_symmetry.space_group_name_H-M   'P 1'
#
loop_
_entity.id
_entity.type
_entity.pdbx_description
1 polymer ?
#
loop_
_entity_poly.entity_id
_entity_poly.type
_entity_poly.pdbx_seq_one_letter_code
_entity_poly.pdbx_strand_id
1 'polypeptide(L)'
;MNKWLPLNLKSQKLRVKLLNDPYYRLQSGEEVQIAAELGLGIDANQATVDDWLRLPGLSIHQCRSLVELSRAGVVFYCLEDVAAALGVPVQRLEPLKPLLKFNYYDNYSLDKPQLINPNTATVESLCKIPFIDLSLAQTVIENRLAAGPYLSLLDFQKRLELSGEAIAQLMYYLRF
;
A
#
# COMPACT_ATOMS: atom_id res chain seq x y z
N MET A 1 18.76 -15.94 30.33
CA MET A 1 17.85 -15.91 31.49
C MET A 1 16.46 -15.53 31.01
N ASN A 2 15.58 -16.51 30.81
CA ASN A 2 14.22 -16.26 30.35
C ASN A 2 13.42 -15.63 31.49
N LYS A 3 13.08 -14.34 31.38
CA LYS A 3 12.17 -13.65 32.30
C LYS A 3 10.74 -14.12 32.05
N TRP A 4 10.40 -15.30 32.55
CA TRP A 4 9.00 -15.70 32.72
C TRP A 4 8.43 -14.97 33.93
N LEU A 5 8.06 -13.69 33.75
CA LEU A 5 7.09 -13.06 34.62
C LEU A 5 5.73 -13.71 34.34
N PRO A 6 4.95 -14.13 35.35
CA PRO A 6 3.63 -14.68 35.10
C PRO A 6 2.79 -13.59 34.41
N LEU A 7 2.50 -13.79 33.13
CA LEU A 7 1.63 -12.93 32.35
C LEU A 7 0.30 -12.78 33.09
N ASN A 8 -0.04 -11.55 33.49
CA ASN A 8 -1.32 -11.22 34.11
C ASN A 8 -2.47 -11.86 33.30
N LEU A 9 -3.46 -12.46 33.96
CA LEU A 9 -4.63 -13.08 33.32
C LEU A 9 -5.27 -12.21 32.22
N LYS A 10 -5.28 -10.88 32.40
CA LYS A 10 -5.74 -9.93 31.37
C LYS A 10 -4.90 -10.00 30.10
N SER A 11 -3.58 -10.00 30.23
CA SER A 11 -2.64 -10.10 29.11
C SER A 11 -2.72 -11.45 28.38
N GLN A 12 -2.99 -12.54 29.10
CA GLN A 12 -3.19 -13.86 28.49
C GLN A 12 -4.48 -13.89 27.66
N LYS A 13 -5.59 -13.37 28.19
CA LYS A 13 -6.85 -13.25 27.44
C LYS A 13 -6.70 -12.38 26.19
N LEU A 14 -5.99 -11.26 26.30
CA LEU A 14 -5.70 -10.40 25.16
C LEU A 14 -4.87 -11.13 24.11
N ARG A 15 -3.81 -11.84 24.49
CA ARG A 15 -3.01 -12.65 23.56
C ARG A 15 -3.88 -13.65 22.78
N VAL A 16 -4.73 -14.40 23.49
CA VAL A 16 -5.67 -15.34 22.84
C VAL A 16 -6.61 -14.61 21.88
N LYS A 17 -7.11 -13.44 22.26
CA LYS A 17 -7.97 -12.63 21.39
C LYS A 17 -7.24 -12.20 20.12
N LEU A 18 -6.03 -11.65 20.25
CA LEU A 18 -5.22 -11.19 19.12
C LEU A 18 -4.86 -12.30 18.13
N LEU A 19 -4.66 -13.52 18.62
CA LEU A 19 -4.35 -14.68 17.78
C LEU A 19 -5.57 -15.24 17.03
N ASN A 20 -6.77 -15.07 17.58
CA ASN A 20 -8.01 -15.61 17.00
C ASN A 20 -8.86 -14.59 16.25
N ASP A 21 -8.59 -13.29 16.43
CA ASP A 21 -9.30 -12.20 15.76
C ASP A 21 -8.32 -11.33 14.95
N PRO A 22 -8.13 -11.65 13.64
CA PRO A 22 -7.23 -10.90 12.79
C PRO A 22 -7.68 -9.44 12.53
N TYR A 23 -8.94 -9.11 12.82
CA TYR A 23 -9.50 -7.76 12.62
C TYR A 23 -9.59 -6.96 13.92
N TYR A 24 -9.09 -7.49 15.03
CA TYR A 24 -9.10 -6.79 16.31
C TYR A 24 -8.40 -5.42 16.19
N ARG A 25 -9.12 -4.37 16.61
CA ARG A 25 -8.58 -3.02 16.70
C ARG A 25 -7.96 -2.80 18.07
N LEU A 26 -6.67 -2.52 18.08
CA LEU A 26 -5.91 -2.24 19.29
C LEU A 26 -6.38 -0.91 19.90
N GLN A 27 -6.47 -0.88 21.22
CA GLN A 27 -7.05 0.24 21.97
C GLN A 27 -6.02 1.04 22.75
N SER A 28 -4.81 0.52 22.95
CA SER A 28 -3.78 1.19 23.76
C SER A 28 -2.36 0.78 23.36
N GLY A 29 -1.37 1.55 23.83
CA GLY A 29 0.05 1.23 23.66
C GLY A 29 0.47 -0.09 24.31
N GLU A 30 -0.21 -0.53 25.38
CA GLU A 30 0.04 -1.83 25.99
C GLU A 30 -0.37 -2.98 25.04
N GLU A 31 -1.53 -2.84 24.39
CA GLU A 31 -1.97 -3.84 23.41
C GLU A 31 -1.06 -3.86 22.18
N VAL A 32 -0.56 -2.69 21.76
CA VAL A 32 0.43 -2.57 20.68
C VAL A 32 1.71 -3.34 21.01
N GLN A 33 2.22 -3.20 22.22
CA GLN A 33 3.42 -3.92 22.66
C GLN A 33 3.20 -5.44 22.69
N ILE A 34 2.06 -5.89 23.21
CA ILE A 34 1.70 -7.32 23.24
C ILE A 34 1.53 -7.87 21.82
N ALA A 35 0.89 -7.12 20.92
CA ALA A 35 0.75 -7.52 19.52
C ALA A 35 2.11 -7.66 18.83
N ALA A 36 3.04 -6.73 19.07
CA ALA A 36 4.40 -6.79 18.54
C ALA A 36 5.19 -7.99 19.08
N GLU A 37 5.05 -8.32 20.38
CA GLU A 37 5.63 -9.53 20.98
C GLU A 37 5.10 -10.83 20.37
N LEU A 38 3.87 -10.82 19.85
CA LEU A 38 3.28 -11.93 19.11
C LEU A 38 3.71 -11.98 17.64
N GLY A 39 4.56 -11.04 17.19
CA GLY A 39 5.02 -10.95 15.80
C GLY A 39 4.01 -10.31 14.84
N LEU A 40 2.92 -9.74 15.37
CA LEU A 40 1.97 -8.98 14.56
C LEU A 40 2.60 -7.66 14.12
N GLY A 41 2.13 -7.14 12.99
CA GLY A 41 2.57 -5.87 12.43
C GLY A 41 2.06 -5.72 11.02
N ILE A 42 2.14 -4.50 10.51
CA ILE A 42 1.74 -4.16 9.16
C ILE A 42 2.95 -3.62 8.41
N ASP A 43 2.97 -3.87 7.10
CA ASP A 43 3.91 -3.20 6.21
C ASP A 43 3.30 -1.88 5.76
N ALA A 44 3.92 -0.75 6.10
CA ALA A 44 3.40 0.57 5.77
C ALA A 44 3.18 0.79 4.27
N ASN A 45 3.96 0.11 3.42
CA ASN A 45 3.93 0.24 1.96
C ASN A 45 2.95 -0.75 1.30
N GLN A 46 2.45 -1.78 2.01
CA GLN A 46 1.50 -2.77 1.48
C GLN A 46 0.19 -2.87 2.29
N ALA A 47 0.08 -2.16 3.41
CA ALA A 47 -1.07 -2.21 4.30
C ALA A 47 -2.35 -1.72 3.63
N THR A 48 -3.45 -2.42 3.91
CA THR A 48 -4.80 -1.99 3.53
C THR A 48 -5.36 -0.95 4.50
N VAL A 49 -6.52 -0.38 4.15
CA VAL A 49 -7.22 0.56 5.05
C VAL A 49 -7.59 -0.12 6.37
N ASP A 50 -8.01 -1.39 6.32
CA ASP A 50 -8.34 -2.16 7.52
C ASP A 50 -7.11 -2.47 8.38
N ASP A 51 -5.95 -2.72 7.75
CA ASP A 51 -4.68 -2.90 8.48
C ASP A 51 -4.30 -1.66 9.28
N TRP A 52 -4.37 -0.48 8.66
CA TRP A 52 -4.11 0.79 9.35
C TRP A 52 -5.13 1.08 10.46
N LEU A 53 -6.41 0.77 10.24
CA LEU A 53 -7.48 0.97 11.24
C LEU A 53 -7.34 0.10 12.48
N ARG A 54 -6.55 -0.97 12.42
CA ARG A 54 -6.25 -1.78 13.61
C ARG A 54 -5.32 -1.07 14.59
N LEU A 55 -4.57 -0.07 14.12
CA LEU A 55 -3.68 0.73 14.97
C LEU A 55 -4.47 1.82 15.71
N PRO A 56 -4.20 2.03 17.01
CA PRO A 56 -4.92 3.03 17.79
C PRO A 56 -4.57 4.45 17.33
N GLY A 57 -5.53 5.37 17.42
CA GLY A 57 -5.28 6.81 17.25
C GLY A 57 -5.27 7.33 15.80
N LEU A 58 -5.56 6.46 14.81
CA LEU A 58 -5.76 6.82 13.40
C LEU A 58 -7.25 6.81 13.05
N SER A 59 -7.69 7.85 12.33
CA SER A 59 -9.05 7.88 11.76
C SER A 59 -9.13 7.13 10.42
N ILE A 60 -10.34 6.75 10.00
CA ILE A 60 -10.57 6.15 8.69
C ILE A 60 -10.06 7.02 7.54
N HIS A 61 -10.18 8.35 7.64
CA HIS A 61 -9.69 9.27 6.62
C HIS A 61 -8.17 9.21 6.51
N GLN A 62 -7.46 9.22 7.64
CA GLN A 62 -6.00 9.09 7.66
C GLN A 62 -5.55 7.74 7.08
N CYS A 63 -6.23 6.66 7.42
CA CYS A 63 -5.94 5.33 6.88
C CYS A 63 -6.11 5.29 5.36
N ARG A 64 -7.19 5.89 4.82
CA ARG A 64 -7.41 6.00 3.38
C ARG A 64 -6.33 6.83 2.69
N SER A 65 -5.98 7.99 3.25
CA SER A 65 -4.94 8.85 2.69
C SER A 65 -3.57 8.14 2.61
N LEU A 66 -3.18 7.38 3.64
CA LEU A 66 -1.92 6.61 3.60
C LEU A 66 -1.93 5.55 2.48
N VAL A 67 -3.04 4.84 2.31
CA VAL A 67 -3.20 3.83 1.25
C VAL A 67 -3.21 4.47 -0.14
N GLU A 68 -3.88 5.62 -0.30
CA GLU A 68 -3.90 6.38 -1.55
C GLU A 68 -2.49 6.89 -1.92
N LEU A 69 -1.71 7.37 -0.95
CA LEU A 69 -0.32 7.80 -1.16
C LEU A 69 0.58 6.63 -1.56
N SER A 70 0.53 5.51 -0.84
CA SER A 70 1.27 4.30 -1.21
C SER A 70 0.91 3.83 -2.62
N ARG A 71 -0.39 3.79 -2.95
CA ARG A 71 -0.85 3.48 -4.31
C ARG A 71 -0.28 4.49 -5.30
N ALA A 72 -0.29 5.78 -5.02
CA ALA A 72 0.28 6.80 -5.90
C ALA A 72 1.81 6.70 -6.10
N GLY A 73 2.48 5.76 -5.42
CA GLY A 73 3.91 5.49 -5.57
C GLY A 73 4.78 6.11 -4.49
N VAL A 74 4.18 6.69 -3.46
CA VAL A 74 4.93 7.15 -2.28
C VAL A 74 5.43 5.93 -1.50
N VAL A 75 6.72 5.92 -1.19
CA VAL A 75 7.33 4.89 -0.36
C VAL A 75 7.64 5.51 1.01
N PHE A 76 7.14 4.88 2.06
CA PHE A 76 7.48 5.22 3.44
C PHE A 76 8.72 4.43 3.86
N TYR A 77 9.76 5.15 4.28
CA TYR A 77 11.02 4.58 4.76
C TYR A 77 11.09 4.56 6.29
N CYS A 78 10.35 5.45 6.94
CA CYS A 78 10.33 5.54 8.39
C CYS A 78 9.02 6.12 8.93
N LEU A 79 8.94 6.21 10.26
CA LEU A 79 7.77 6.73 10.98
C LEU A 79 7.54 8.21 10.69
N GLU A 80 8.61 8.96 10.49
CA GLU A 80 8.60 10.39 10.17
C GLU A 80 7.91 10.66 8.83
N ASP A 81 8.07 9.79 7.83
CA ASP A 81 7.39 9.93 6.53
C ASP A 81 5.87 9.78 6.70
N VAL A 82 5.43 8.81 7.51
CA VAL A 82 4.01 8.62 7.84
C VAL A 82 3.47 9.83 8.60
N ALA A 83 4.24 10.37 9.55
CA ALA A 83 3.86 11.56 10.30
C ALA A 83 3.70 12.78 9.39
N ALA A 84 4.63 12.98 8.46
CA ALA A 84 4.59 14.03 7.46
C ALA A 84 3.37 13.89 6.53
N ALA A 85 3.11 12.68 6.02
CA ALA A 85 1.95 12.38 5.19
C ALA A 85 0.61 12.66 5.88
N LEU A 86 0.53 12.43 7.18
CA LEU A 86 -0.67 12.70 7.99
C LEU A 86 -0.76 14.13 8.51
N GLY A 87 0.30 14.94 8.36
CA GLY A 87 0.37 16.28 8.92
C GLY A 87 0.34 16.30 10.46
N VAL A 88 0.93 15.29 11.11
CA VAL A 88 0.95 15.17 12.58
C VAL A 88 2.38 15.09 13.13
N PRO A 89 2.62 15.46 14.40
CA PRO A 89 3.91 15.26 15.05
C PRO A 89 4.26 13.76 15.15
N VAL A 90 5.51 13.39 14.87
CA VAL A 90 5.97 11.98 14.93
C VAL A 90 5.75 11.34 16.30
N GLN A 91 5.81 12.12 17.38
CA GLN A 91 5.58 11.66 18.76
C GLN A 91 4.18 11.06 18.94
N ARG A 92 3.19 11.48 18.13
CA ARG A 92 1.85 10.88 18.14
C ARG A 92 1.85 9.45 17.61
N LEU A 93 2.81 9.12 16.73
CA LEU A 93 2.92 7.81 16.09
C LEU A 93 3.97 6.91 16.74
N GLU A 94 4.85 7.44 17.60
CA GLU A 94 5.87 6.66 18.33
C GLU A 94 5.33 5.40 19.01
N PRO A 95 4.15 5.42 19.68
CA PRO A 95 3.59 4.21 20.26
C PRO A 95 3.31 3.08 19.25
N LEU A 96 3.13 3.41 17.96
CA LEU A 96 2.82 2.46 16.88
C LEU A 96 4.06 1.83 16.25
N LYS A 97 5.24 2.41 16.50
CA LYS A 97 6.53 1.99 15.92
C LYS A 97 6.79 0.48 15.99
N PRO A 98 6.47 -0.25 17.08
CA PRO A 98 6.72 -1.70 17.15
C PRO A 98 5.94 -2.54 16.13
N LEU A 99 4.83 -2.01 15.58
CA LEU A 99 3.98 -2.71 14.62
C LEU A 99 4.20 -2.27 13.18
N LEU A 100 4.97 -1.21 12.94
CA LEU A 100 5.19 -0.66 11.62
C LEU A 100 6.48 -1.20 11.01
N LYS A 101 6.35 -1.84 9.86
CA LYS A 101 7.47 -2.30 9.04
C LYS A 101 7.56 -1.42 7.80
N PHE A 102 8.77 -0.97 7.49
CA PHE A 102 9.08 -0.15 6.32
C PHE A 102 9.98 -0.97 5.40
N ASN A 103 9.40 -2.01 4.79
CA ASN A 103 10.20 -2.87 3.92
C ASN A 103 10.51 -2.15 2.61
N TYR A 104 11.75 -2.34 2.15
CA TYR A 104 12.15 -1.94 0.82
C TYR A 104 11.69 -2.99 -0.17
N TYR A 105 10.84 -2.58 -1.11
CA TYR A 105 10.50 -3.36 -2.28
C TYR A 105 11.29 -2.80 -3.44
N ASP A 106 12.15 -3.63 -4.03
CA ASP A 106 12.82 -3.25 -5.25
C ASP A 106 11.80 -3.25 -6.39
N ASN A 107 11.14 -2.11 -6.58
CA ASN A 107 10.23 -1.86 -7.69
C ASN A 107 10.98 -1.85 -9.04
N TYR A 108 12.32 -1.94 -9.02
CA TYR A 108 13.21 -2.06 -10.17
C TYR A 108 13.88 -3.43 -10.28
N SER A 109 13.51 -4.39 -9.43
CA SER A 109 13.96 -5.78 -9.60
C SER A 109 13.49 -6.23 -10.97
N LEU A 110 14.44 -6.57 -11.84
CA LEU A 110 14.20 -7.04 -13.21
C LEU A 110 13.22 -8.23 -13.28
N ASP A 111 13.00 -8.90 -12.15
CA ASP A 111 12.13 -10.06 -11.98
C ASP A 111 10.63 -9.71 -11.83
N LYS A 112 10.26 -8.44 -11.65
CA LYS A 112 8.85 -8.01 -11.62
C LYS A 112 8.60 -6.81 -12.53
N PRO A 113 7.64 -6.88 -13.46
CA PRO A 113 7.28 -5.72 -14.27
C PRO A 113 6.76 -4.60 -13.36
N GLN A 114 7.41 -3.45 -13.41
CA GLN A 114 6.95 -2.26 -12.70
C GLN A 114 5.57 -1.87 -13.26
N LEU A 115 4.55 -1.97 -12.42
CA LEU A 115 3.20 -1.59 -12.80
C LEU A 115 3.10 -0.07 -12.99
N ILE A 116 2.78 0.36 -14.20
CA ILE A 116 2.69 1.76 -14.61
C ILE A 116 1.21 2.16 -14.66
N ASN A 117 0.89 3.33 -14.09
CA ASN A 117 -0.45 3.89 -14.21
C ASN A 117 -0.59 4.71 -15.51
N PRO A 118 -1.39 4.26 -16.50
CA PRO A 118 -1.54 4.98 -17.75
C PRO A 118 -2.24 6.34 -17.60
N ASN A 119 -2.88 6.61 -16.46
CA ASN A 119 -3.51 7.90 -16.17
C ASN A 119 -2.50 9.00 -15.79
N THR A 120 -1.31 8.62 -15.32
CA THR A 120 -0.28 9.55 -14.85
C THR A 120 1.07 9.40 -15.54
N ALA A 121 1.30 8.29 -16.26
CA ALA A 121 2.55 8.01 -16.95
C ALA A 121 2.91 9.04 -18.05
N THR A 122 4.20 9.26 -18.29
CA THR A 122 4.70 10.01 -19.45
C THR A 122 4.84 9.10 -20.67
N VAL A 123 5.06 9.67 -21.86
CA VAL A 123 5.31 8.90 -23.09
C VAL A 123 6.52 7.98 -22.90
N GLU A 124 7.60 8.53 -22.32
CA GLU A 124 8.84 7.79 -22.08
C GLU A 124 8.63 6.64 -21.09
N SER A 125 7.78 6.83 -20.08
CA SER A 125 7.44 5.75 -19.15
C SER A 125 6.61 4.66 -19.82
N LEU A 126 5.65 5.03 -20.67
CA LEU A 126 4.82 4.07 -21.40
C LEU A 126 5.65 3.26 -22.41
N CYS A 127 6.59 3.90 -23.10
CA CYS A 127 7.50 3.22 -24.05
C CYS A 127 8.45 2.21 -23.39
N LYS A 128 8.57 2.19 -22.06
CA LYS A 128 9.32 1.15 -21.33
C LYS A 128 8.54 -0.15 -21.18
N ILE A 129 7.22 -0.13 -21.39
CA ILE A 129 6.38 -1.32 -21.31
C ILE A 129 6.59 -2.12 -22.61
N PRO A 130 6.92 -3.42 -22.52
CA PRO A 130 6.91 -4.29 -23.69
C PRO A 130 5.58 -4.18 -24.42
N PHE A 131 5.61 -4.16 -25.76
CA PHE A 131 4.41 -4.05 -26.62
C PHE A 131 3.72 -2.68 -26.64
N ILE A 132 4.26 -1.66 -25.96
CA ILE A 132 3.87 -0.25 -26.17
C ILE A 132 4.98 0.46 -26.94
N ASP A 133 4.70 0.76 -28.20
CA ASP A 133 5.56 1.62 -29.01
C ASP A 133 5.24 3.11 -28.78
N LEU A 134 6.03 3.98 -29.42
CA LEU A 134 5.84 5.43 -29.31
C LEU A 134 4.45 5.87 -29.78
N SER A 135 3.91 5.23 -30.83
CA SER A 135 2.60 5.57 -31.37
C SER A 135 1.51 5.25 -30.36
N LEU A 136 1.50 4.05 -29.80
CA LEU A 136 0.52 3.65 -28.79
C LEU A 136 0.66 4.50 -27.53
N ALA A 137 1.89 4.80 -27.09
CA ALA A 137 2.12 5.68 -25.94
C ALA A 137 1.54 7.09 -26.15
N GLN A 138 1.68 7.66 -27.35
CA GLN A 138 1.05 8.93 -27.70
C GLN A 138 -0.47 8.84 -27.71
N THR A 139 -1.03 7.80 -28.34
CA THR A 139 -2.49 7.56 -28.36
C THR A 139 -3.06 7.44 -26.95
N VAL A 140 -2.37 6.78 -26.02
CA VAL A 140 -2.77 6.67 -24.62
C VAL A 140 -2.89 8.05 -23.96
N ILE A 141 -1.92 8.94 -24.18
CA ILE A 141 -1.93 10.28 -23.60
C ILE A 141 -2.99 11.17 -24.24
N GLU A 142 -3.10 11.16 -25.56
CA GLU A 142 -4.12 11.93 -26.27
C GLU A 142 -5.53 11.51 -25.85
N ASN A 143 -5.77 10.19 -25.78
CA ASN A 143 -7.07 9.64 -25.41
C ASN A 143 -7.43 9.97 -23.95
N ARG A 144 -6.50 9.86 -22.99
CA ARG A 144 -6.80 10.24 -21.59
C ARG A 144 -7.01 11.74 -21.40
N LEU A 145 -6.34 12.58 -22.19
CA LEU A 145 -6.54 14.03 -22.17
C LEU A 145 -7.90 14.41 -22.76
N ALA A 146 -8.33 13.72 -23.82
CA ALA A 146 -9.60 14.00 -24.49
C ALA A 146 -10.83 13.47 -23.74
N ALA A 147 -10.75 12.25 -23.19
CA ALA A 147 -11.91 11.55 -22.61
C ALA A 147 -11.77 11.27 -21.09
N GLY A 148 -10.77 11.85 -20.44
CA GLY A 148 -10.51 11.66 -19.01
C GLY A 148 -9.77 10.36 -18.67
N PRO A 149 -9.50 10.10 -17.38
CA PRO A 149 -8.74 8.93 -16.95
C PRO A 149 -9.46 7.63 -17.30
N TYR A 150 -8.68 6.59 -17.56
CA TYR A 150 -9.15 5.22 -17.72
C TYR A 150 -9.60 4.66 -16.37
N LEU A 151 -10.79 4.06 -16.35
CA LEU A 151 -11.38 3.51 -15.13
C LEU A 151 -10.94 2.07 -14.83
N SER A 152 -10.52 1.33 -15.86
CA SER A 152 -10.12 -0.07 -15.74
C SER A 152 -9.35 -0.53 -16.98
N LEU A 153 -8.77 -1.74 -16.90
CA LEU A 153 -8.14 -2.40 -18.04
C LEU A 153 -9.12 -2.61 -19.21
N LEU A 154 -10.39 -2.91 -18.93
CA LEU A 154 -11.42 -3.09 -19.97
C LEU A 154 -11.78 -1.76 -20.64
N ASP A 155 -11.83 -0.68 -19.87
CA ASP A 155 -12.05 0.67 -20.39
C ASP A 155 -10.88 1.10 -21.29
N PHE A 156 -9.65 0.86 -20.83
CA PHE A 156 -8.43 1.08 -21.61
C PHE A 156 -8.43 0.30 -22.92
N GLN A 157 -8.75 -1.00 -22.88
CA GLN A 157 -8.85 -1.85 -24.07
C GLN A 157 -9.85 -1.29 -25.08
N LYS A 158 -11.06 -0.94 -24.63
CA LYS A 158 -12.13 -0.46 -25.52
C LYS A 158 -11.79 0.89 -26.13
N ARG A 159 -11.28 1.83 -25.34
CA ARG A 159 -10.98 3.19 -25.78
C ARG A 159 -9.81 3.28 -26.76
N LEU A 160 -8.91 2.31 -26.71
CA LEU A 160 -7.74 2.21 -27.57
C LEU A 160 -7.87 1.13 -28.64
N GLU A 161 -9.04 0.49 -28.74
CA GLU A 161 -9.35 -0.57 -29.71
C GLU A 161 -8.29 -1.71 -29.73
N LEU A 162 -7.77 -2.06 -28.55
CA LEU A 162 -6.70 -3.05 -28.43
C LEU A 162 -7.24 -4.48 -28.57
N SER A 163 -6.46 -5.33 -29.24
CA SER A 163 -6.77 -6.76 -29.36
C SER A 163 -6.74 -7.46 -28.00
N GLY A 164 -7.43 -8.60 -27.91
CA GLY A 164 -7.40 -9.44 -26.70
C GLY A 164 -6.01 -9.96 -26.34
N GLU A 165 -5.16 -10.17 -27.35
CA GLU A 165 -3.77 -10.60 -27.17
C GLU A 165 -2.91 -9.46 -26.60
N ALA A 166 -3.06 -8.25 -27.15
CA ALA A 166 -2.36 -7.07 -26.66
C ALA A 166 -2.72 -6.77 -25.20
N ILE A 167 -4.01 -6.80 -24.84
CA ILE A 167 -4.42 -6.52 -23.46
C ILE A 167 -3.95 -7.60 -22.48
N ALA A 168 -3.92 -8.87 -22.90
CA ALA A 168 -3.40 -9.97 -22.08
C ALA A 168 -1.91 -9.81 -21.76
N GLN A 169 -1.12 -9.22 -22.66
CA GLN A 169 0.28 -8.90 -22.39
C GLN A 169 0.40 -7.66 -21.49
N LEU A 170 -0.38 -6.62 -21.75
CA LEU A 170 -0.31 -5.35 -21.03
C LEU A 170 -0.85 -5.45 -19.59
N MET A 171 -1.71 -6.41 -19.28
CA MET A 171 -2.30 -6.55 -17.93
C MET A 171 -1.27 -6.77 -16.82
N TYR A 172 -0.08 -7.27 -17.16
CA TYR A 172 1.02 -7.47 -16.22
C TYR A 172 1.84 -6.19 -15.95
N TYR A 173 1.63 -5.13 -16.74
CA TYR A 173 2.41 -3.89 -16.69
C TYR A 173 1.57 -2.67 -16.35
N LEU A 174 0.24 -2.76 -16.37
CA LEU A 174 -0.65 -1.63 -16.15
C LEU A 174 -1.40 -1.73 -14.82
N ARG A 175 -1.55 -0.61 -14.12
CA ARG A 175 -2.40 -0.48 -12.92
C ARG A 175 -3.20 0.81 -12.96
N PHE A 176 -4.52 0.71 -12.82
CA PHE A 176 -5.45 1.84 -12.93
C PHE A 176 -5.68 2.50 -11.57
#